data_AF-A0A1G2D4S8-F1
#
_entry.id   AF-A0A1G2D4S8-F1
#
_cell.length_a   1.000
_cell.length_b   1.000
_cell.length_c   1.000
_cell.angle_alpha   90.00
_cell.angle_beta   90.00
_cell.angle_gamma   90.00
#
_symmetry.space_group_name_H-M   'P 1'
#
loop_
_entity.id
_entity.type
_entity.pdbx_description
1 polymer ?
#
loop_
_entity_poly.entity_id
_entity_poly.type
_entity_poly.pdbx_seq_one_letter_code
_entity_poly.pdbx_strand_id
1 'polypeptide(L)' 'MLRWKLLGKCTPHEHGVSAFMEVYEIQSNETPNYNTSDFVGYEWLLPEEILEKENAGVYMKDDLPRLVRIFYAKKL' A
#
# COMPACT_ATOMS: atom_id res chain seq x y z
N MET A 1 -6.23 7.70 -19.36
CA MET A 1 -5.89 8.53 -18.17
C MET A 1 -6.28 7.74 -16.93
N LEU A 2 -5.36 7.55 -15.99
CA LEU A 2 -5.64 6.77 -14.78
C LEU A 2 -6.57 7.57 -13.84
N ARG A 3 -7.58 6.90 -13.27
CA ARG A 3 -8.40 7.49 -12.21
C ARG A 3 -7.63 7.39 -10.91
N TRP A 4 -7.55 8.49 -10.17
CA TRP A 4 -6.88 8.54 -8.89
C TRP A 4 -7.63 9.43 -7.90
N LYS A 5 -7.40 9.21 -6.60
CA LYS A 5 -7.84 10.12 -5.54
C LYS A 5 -6.82 10.18 -4.41
N LEU A 6 -6.79 11.29 -3.68
CA LEU A 6 -6.07 11.39 -2.41
C LEU A 6 -6.81 10.56 -1.35
N LEU A 7 -6.10 9.64 -0.70
CA LEU A 7 -6.60 8.91 0.47
C LEU A 7 -6.41 9.72 1.75
N GLY A 8 -5.25 10.37 1.90
CA GLY A 8 -4.96 11.22 3.05
C GLY A 8 -3.49 11.62 3.15
N LYS A 9 -3.17 12.41 4.17
CA LYS A 9 -1.81 12.78 4.53
C LYS A 9 -1.44 12.09 5.84
N CYS A 10 -0.23 11.58 5.94
CA CYS A 10 0.30 10.94 7.14
C CYS A 10 1.51 11.70 7.66
N THR A 11 1.61 11.73 9.00
CA THR A 11 2.75 12.28 9.73
C THR A 11 3.38 11.17 10.58
N PRO A 12 4.71 11.16 10.77
CA PRO A 12 5.37 10.15 11.60
C PRO A 12 4.83 10.14 13.04
N HIS A 13 4.59 11.32 13.61
CA HIS A 13 4.12 11.47 14.98
C HIS A 13 2.72 10.87 15.21
N GLU A 14 1.77 11.11 14.30
CA GLU A 14 0.38 10.69 14.50
C GLU A 14 0.09 9.28 13.98
N HIS A 15 0.77 8.87 12.91
CA HIS A 15 0.46 7.62 12.19
C HIS A 15 1.54 6.55 12.35
N GLY A 16 2.72 6.91 12.85
CA GLY A 16 3.88 6.04 12.99
C GLY A 16 4.51 5.61 11.67
N VAL A 17 4.26 6.36 10.58
CA VAL A 17 4.89 6.14 9.27
C VAL A 17 6.34 6.65 9.26
N SER A 18 7.18 6.17 8.33
CA SER A 18 8.61 6.53 8.32
C SER A 18 8.91 7.98 7.95
N ALA A 19 7.96 8.69 7.31
CA ALA A 19 8.13 10.06 6.84
C ALA A 19 6.77 10.78 6.69
N PHE A 20 6.81 12.11 6.55
CA PHE A 20 5.64 12.85 6.06
C PHE A 20 5.31 12.40 4.64
N MET A 21 4.04 12.04 4.38
CA MET A 21 3.64 11.52 3.07
C MET A 21 2.20 11.87 2.70
N GLU A 22 1.94 12.01 1.41
CA GLU A 22 0.61 12.05 0.82
C GLU A 22 0.34 10.72 0.12
N VAL A 23 -0.78 10.08 0.46
CA VAL A 23 -1.11 8.73 0.01
C VAL A 23 -2.26 8.80 -0.98
N TYR A 24 -2.08 8.17 -2.14
CA TYR A 24 -3.03 8.19 -3.26
C TYR A 24 -3.53 6.78 -3.58
N GLU A 25 -4.78 6.67 -4.02
CA GLU A 25 -5.35 5.45 -4.61
C GLU A 25 -5.46 5.62 -6.12
N ILE A 26 -4.95 4.66 -6.89
CA ILE A 26 -5.10 4.58 -8.34
C ILE A 26 -6.07 3.44 -8.67
N GLN A 27 -7.12 3.71 -9.44
CA GLN A 27 -8.09 2.71 -9.86
C GLN A 27 -7.80 2.23 -11.29
N SER A 28 -7.42 0.96 -11.42
CA SER A 28 -7.14 0.29 -12.69
C SER A 28 -7.40 -1.21 -12.56
N ASN A 29 -7.85 -1.85 -13.65
CA ASN A 29 -7.87 -3.31 -13.80
C ASN A 29 -6.72 -3.82 -14.68
N GLU A 30 -5.84 -2.92 -15.14
CA GLU A 30 -4.68 -3.27 -15.96
C GLU A 30 -3.45 -3.41 -15.07
N THR A 31 -2.67 -4.48 -15.30
CA THR A 31 -1.34 -4.64 -14.73
C THR A 31 -0.41 -3.55 -15.28
N PRO A 32 0.27 -2.77 -14.42
CA PRO A 32 1.24 -1.76 -14.88
C PRO A 32 2.39 -2.39 -15.66
N ASN A 33 2.86 -1.71 -16.72
CA ASN A 33 4.15 -2.01 -17.34
C ASN A 33 5.28 -1.47 -16.44
N TYR A 34 5.62 -2.20 -15.37
CA TYR A 34 6.57 -1.76 -14.35
C TYR A 34 8.03 -1.84 -14.83
N ASN A 35 8.92 -1.07 -14.19
CA ASN A 35 10.35 -1.11 -14.46
C ASN A 35 10.97 -2.42 -13.93
N THR A 36 11.35 -3.33 -14.81
CA THR A 36 11.94 -4.63 -14.44
C THR A 36 13.35 -4.54 -13.88
N SER A 37 13.99 -3.37 -13.90
CA SER A 37 15.28 -3.15 -13.23
C SER A 37 15.11 -2.95 -11.72
N ASP A 38 13.95 -2.46 -11.28
CA ASP A 38 13.67 -2.13 -9.87
C ASP A 38 12.76 -3.17 -9.21
N PHE A 39 11.91 -3.83 -9.99
CA PHE A 39 10.95 -4.82 -9.49
C PHE A 39 11.20 -6.18 -10.12
N VAL A 40 11.23 -7.22 -9.29
CA VAL A 40 11.44 -8.62 -9.72
C VAL A 40 10.13 -9.36 -10.04
N GLY A 41 8.98 -8.77 -9.70
CA GLY A 41 7.66 -9.37 -9.89
C GLY A 41 6.55 -8.56 -9.21
N TYR A 42 5.32 -9.07 -9.30
CA TYR A 42 4.13 -8.47 -8.72
C TYR A 42 3.08 -9.53 -8.38
N GLU A 43 2.15 -9.16 -7.51
CA GLU A 43 0.92 -9.91 -7.21
C GLU A 43 -0.21 -8.91 -6.93
N TRP A 44 -1.44 -9.29 -7.25
CA TRP A 44 -2.64 -8.55 -6.85
C TRP A 44 -3.17 -9.17 -5.56
N LEU A 45 -3.24 -8.38 -4.49
CA LEU A 45 -3.65 -8.82 -3.16
C LEU A 45 -4.79 -7.98 -2.63
N LEU A 46 -5.68 -8.63 -1.89
CA LEU A 46 -6.65 -7.99 -1.02
C LEU A 46 -5.94 -7.37 0.20
N PRO A 47 -6.52 -6.32 0.81
CA PRO A 47 -5.98 -5.71 2.03
C PRO A 47 -5.68 -6.73 3.14
N GLU A 48 -6.56 -7.69 3.37
CA GLU A 48 -6.42 -8.75 4.35
C GLU A 48 -5.24 -9.68 4.06
N GLU A 49 -4.99 -10.02 2.80
CA GLU A 49 -3.88 -10.89 2.40
C GLU A 49 -2.52 -10.24 2.70
N ILE A 50 -2.43 -8.91 2.61
CA ILE A 50 -1.22 -8.17 3.01
C ILE A 50 -0.98 -8.33 4.52
N LEU A 51 -2.03 -8.21 5.34
CA LEU A 51 -1.93 -8.32 6.79
C LEU A 51 -1.66 -9.78 7.23
N GLU A 52 -2.22 -10.76 6.51
CA GLU A 52 -1.92 -12.18 6.73
C GLU A 52 -0.45 -12.50 6.42
N LYS A 53 0.09 -11.99 5.31
CA LYS A 53 1.51 -12.14 4.96
C LYS A 53 2.44 -11.51 5.99
N GLU A 54 2.10 -10.33 6.50
CA GLU A 54 2.85 -9.68 7.58
C GLU A 54 2.84 -10.55 8.84
N ASN A 55 1.67 -11.07 9.25
CA ASN A 55 1.54 -11.97 10.40
C ASN A 55 2.32 -13.29 10.21
N ALA A 56 2.45 -13.75 8.97
CA ALA A 56 3.25 -14.92 8.61
C ALA A 56 4.77 -14.63 8.56
N GLY A 57 5.20 -13.39 8.81
CA GLY A 57 6.61 -13.01 8.80
C GLY A 57 7.22 -12.83 7.42
N VAL A 58 6.38 -12.66 6.38
CA VAL A 58 6.86 -12.32 5.03
C VAL A 58 7.48 -10.93 5.06
N TYR A 59 8.72 -10.81 4.57
CA TYR A 59 9.41 -9.53 4.51
C TYR A 59 8.67 -8.55 3.59
N MET A 60 8.38 -7.36 4.12
CA MET A 60 7.84 -6.23 3.37
C MET A 60 8.28 -4.92 4.03
N LYS A 61 8.08 -3.80 3.34
CA LYS A 61 8.39 -2.48 3.89
C LYS A 61 7.42 -2.15 5.02
N ASP A 62 7.91 -1.74 6.19
CA ASP A 62 7.11 -1.54 7.40
C ASP A 62 5.87 -0.63 7.24
N ASP A 63 5.96 0.39 6.37
CA ASP A 63 4.84 1.30 6.12
C ASP A 63 3.70 0.65 5.31
N LEU A 64 3.95 -0.42 4.54
CA LEU A 64 2.94 -1.06 3.71
C LEU A 64 1.74 -1.56 4.54
N PRO A 65 1.90 -2.48 5.51
CA PRO A 65 0.77 -2.95 6.31
C PRO A 65 0.15 -1.84 7.16
N ARG A 66 0.94 -0.86 7.60
CA ARG A 66 0.47 0.30 8.35
C ARG A 66 -0.50 1.16 7.53
N LEU A 67 -0.14 1.48 6.29
CA LEU A 67 -0.98 2.24 5.37
C LEU A 67 -2.26 1.47 5.00
N VAL A 68 -2.17 0.14 4.85
CA VAL A 68 -3.33 -0.72 4.65
C VAL A 68 -4.30 -0.61 5.84
N ARG A 69 -3.82 -0.68 7.08
CA ARG A 69 -4.67 -0.50 8.27
C ARG A 69 -5.32 0.87 8.34
N ILE A 70 -4.60 1.93 8.00
CA ILE A 70 -5.11 3.31 8.07
C ILE A 70 -6.25 3.53 7.06
N PHE A 71 -6.08 3.09 5.80
CA PHE A 71 -6.97 3.48 4.71
C PHE A 71 -7.98 2.41 4.28
N TYR A 72 -7.73 1.14 4.60
CA TYR A 72 -8.52 0.01 4.09
C TYR A 72 -9.15 -0.88 5.18
N ALA A 73 -8.69 -0.85 6.43
CA ALA A 73 -9.25 -1.72 7.49
C ALA A 73 -10.73 -1.45 7.85
N LYS A 74 -11.27 -0.25 7.55
CA LYS A 74 -12.69 0.10 7.81
C LYS A 74 -13.64 -0.20 6.64
N LYS A 75 -13.11 -0.65 5.50
CA LYS A 75 -13.90 -0.95 4.30
C LYS A 75 -14.14 -2.45 4.09
N LEU A 76 -13.67 -3.27 5.04
CA LEU A 76 -13.92 -4.71 5.14
C LEU A 76 -15.17 -4.96 5.99
#